data_AF-A0A0N1BK63-F1
#
_entry.id   AF-A0A0N1BK63-F1
#
_cell.length_a   1.000
_cell.length_b   1.000
_cell.length_c   1.000
_cell.angle_alpha   90.00
_cell.angle_beta   90.00
_cell.angle_gamma   90.00
#
_symmetry.space_group_name_H-M   'P 1'
#
loop_
_entity.id
_entity.type
_entity.pdbx_description
1 polymer ?
#
loop_
_entity_poly.entity_id
_entity_poly.type
_entity_poly.pdbx_seq_one_letter_code
_entity_poly.pdbx_strand_id
1 'polypeptide(L)'
;MNAQRANFLIGLALVGGAASGCAGAFEAETDAASPIAPRIQALVDANREYPRWEDFPKAAADSPTPVEVAARVQGLTGAGSSLQSEAERIEWTLGDPATLASEIGARVDSQQISPVTAETQAEVEAFAEEVRRRAEAPPPIDRTPAPSSNRPR
;
A
#
# COMPACT_ATOMS: atom_id res chain seq x y z
N MET A 1 -24.38 -44.14 -38.52
CA MET A 1 -25.08 -43.41 -39.59
C MET A 1 -24.74 -41.94 -39.44
N ASN A 2 -24.11 -41.40 -40.48
CA ASN A 2 -23.62 -40.03 -40.59
C ASN A 2 -24.76 -39.05 -40.92
N ALA A 3 -24.71 -37.85 -40.37
CA ALA A 3 -25.17 -36.55 -40.94
C ALA A 3 -25.16 -35.57 -39.74
N GLN A 4 -24.60 -34.36 -39.76
CA GLN A 4 -24.48 -33.40 -40.85
C GLN A 4 -23.19 -32.58 -40.69
N ARG A 5 -22.42 -32.47 -41.77
CA ARG A 5 -21.50 -31.35 -42.04
C ARG A 5 -22.26 -30.39 -42.96
N ALA A 6 -22.25 -29.08 -42.69
CA ALA A 6 -22.19 -28.03 -43.72
C ALA A 6 -22.10 -26.62 -43.10
N ASN A 7 -20.99 -25.95 -43.45
CA ASN A 7 -20.88 -24.56 -43.89
C ASN A 7 -21.33 -23.40 -42.98
N PHE A 8 -20.35 -22.65 -42.47
CA PHE A 8 -20.18 -21.23 -42.87
C PHE A 8 -18.76 -20.75 -42.54
N LEU A 9 -17.84 -20.92 -43.49
CA LEU A 9 -16.66 -20.06 -43.63
C LEU A 9 -17.05 -18.99 -44.64
N ILE A 10 -17.09 -17.71 -44.22
CA ILE A 10 -16.83 -16.48 -44.99
C ILE A 10 -17.25 -15.30 -44.11
N GLY A 11 -16.32 -14.36 -43.89
CA GLY A 11 -16.63 -13.01 -43.46
C GLY A 11 -15.92 -12.58 -42.18
N LEU A 12 -14.70 -12.08 -42.29
CA LEU A 12 -14.45 -10.63 -42.26
C LEU A 12 -12.96 -10.35 -41.97
N ALA A 13 -12.15 -10.47 -43.02
CA ALA A 13 -10.75 -10.03 -43.06
C ALA A 13 -10.67 -8.48 -43.13
N LEU A 14 -11.17 -7.78 -42.11
CA LEU A 14 -11.25 -6.31 -42.11
C LEU A 14 -11.07 -5.68 -40.71
N VAL A 15 -10.06 -6.15 -39.95
CA VAL A 15 -9.68 -5.54 -38.66
C VAL A 15 -8.20 -5.09 -38.64
N GLY A 16 -7.56 -4.97 -39.81
CA GLY A 16 -6.12 -4.66 -39.93
C GLY A 16 -5.74 -3.18 -40.09
N GLY A 17 -6.67 -2.22 -39.93
CA GLY A 17 -6.46 -0.85 -40.43
C GLY A 17 -6.81 0.29 -39.48
N ALA A 18 -6.82 0.09 -38.16
CA ALA A 18 -7.21 1.15 -37.20
C ALA A 18 -6.29 1.27 -35.97
N ALA A 19 -5.03 0.86 -36.06
CA ALA A 19 -4.06 0.96 -34.95
C ALA A 19 -3.06 2.13 -35.07
N SER A 20 -3.18 3.00 -36.07
CA SER A 20 -2.27 4.16 -36.26
C SER A 20 -2.86 5.49 -35.79
N GLY A 21 -4.12 5.53 -35.33
CA GLY A 21 -4.81 6.76 -34.94
C GLY A 21 -4.59 7.25 -33.50
N CYS A 22 -3.98 6.45 -32.62
CA CYS A 22 -3.82 6.81 -31.21
C CYS A 22 -2.43 7.33 -30.84
N ALA A 23 -1.47 7.36 -31.77
CA ALA A 23 -0.11 7.81 -31.47
C ALA A 23 0.03 9.35 -31.38
N GLY A 24 -0.82 10.11 -32.08
CA GLY A 24 -0.73 11.58 -32.15
C GLY A 24 -1.60 12.35 -31.14
N ALA A 25 -2.44 11.67 -30.36
CA ALA A 25 -3.38 12.33 -29.43
C ALA A 25 -2.70 12.91 -28.17
N PHE A 26 -1.40 12.67 -27.98
CA PHE A 26 -0.64 13.07 -26.80
C PHE A 26 0.57 13.97 -27.12
N GLU A 27 0.65 14.53 -28.33
CA GLU A 27 1.63 15.57 -28.65
C GLU A 27 1.12 16.91 -28.11
N ALA A 28 1.26 17.11 -26.80
CA ALA A 28 1.03 18.41 -26.18
C ALA A 28 2.16 19.37 -26.60
N GLU A 29 1.91 20.17 -27.64
CA GLU A 29 2.87 21.16 -28.10
C GLU A 29 2.93 22.33 -27.11
N THR A 30 4.12 22.63 -26.59
CA THR A 30 4.34 23.78 -25.73
C THR A 30 4.35 25.04 -26.58
N ASP A 31 3.51 26.04 -26.25
CA ASP A 31 3.50 27.33 -26.94
C ASP A 31 4.89 27.98 -26.90
N ALA A 32 5.51 28.12 -28.09
CA ALA A 32 6.85 28.66 -28.26
C ALA A 32 6.97 30.15 -27.88
N ALA A 33 5.86 30.89 -27.80
CA ALA A 33 5.84 32.27 -27.34
C ALA A 33 5.89 32.39 -25.80
N SER A 34 5.75 31.27 -25.08
CA SER A 34 5.71 31.26 -23.62
C SER A 34 7.10 31.46 -23.00
N PRO A 35 7.28 32.38 -22.04
CA PRO A 35 8.56 32.59 -21.37
C PRO A 35 9.02 31.38 -20.53
N ILE A 36 8.13 30.43 -20.25
CA ILE A 36 8.45 29.18 -19.53
C ILE A 36 8.74 28.00 -20.47
N ALA A 37 8.57 28.16 -21.79
CA ALA A 37 8.77 27.09 -22.77
C ALA A 37 10.13 26.37 -22.65
N PRO A 38 11.28 27.06 -22.46
CA PRO A 38 12.57 26.38 -22.29
C PRO A 38 12.63 25.48 -21.06
N ARG A 39 11.96 25.89 -19.98
CA ARG A 39 11.90 25.11 -18.73
C ARG A 39 11.01 23.88 -18.88
N ILE A 40 9.88 24.00 -19.58
CA ILE A 40 9.00 22.88 -19.88
C ILE A 40 9.73 21.89 -20.78
N GLN A 41 10.41 22.37 -21.83
CA GLN A 41 11.17 21.53 -22.74
C GLN A 41 12.28 20.76 -22.00
N ALA A 42 13.02 21.42 -21.12
CA ALA A 42 14.03 20.75 -20.29
C ALA A 42 13.44 19.66 -19.38
N LEU A 43 12.24 19.86 -18.83
CA LEU A 43 11.55 18.85 -18.02
C LEU A 43 11.08 17.66 -18.87
N VAL A 44 10.53 17.94 -20.06
CA VAL A 44 10.11 16.89 -21.00
C VAL A 44 11.31 16.07 -21.44
N ASP A 45 12.40 16.70 -21.86
CA ASP A 45 13.60 16.01 -22.32
C ASP A 45 14.24 15.18 -21.20
N ALA A 46 14.23 15.69 -19.96
CA ALA A 46 14.75 14.95 -18.80
C ALA A 46 13.90 13.74 -18.37
N ASN A 47 12.62 13.69 -18.74
CA ASN A 47 11.68 12.63 -18.32
C ASN A 47 11.09 11.85 -19.51
N ARG A 48 11.65 12.02 -20.71
CA ARG A 48 11.15 11.36 -21.93
C ARG A 48 11.36 9.84 -21.88
N GLU A 49 12.40 9.39 -21.19
CA GLU A 49 12.68 7.98 -20.96
C GLU A 49 11.88 7.46 -19.76
N TYR A 50 10.66 7.01 -20.04
CA TYR A 50 9.90 6.20 -19.08
C TYR A 50 10.38 4.74 -19.13
N PRO A 51 10.41 4.04 -17.98
CA PRO A 51 10.62 2.60 -17.95
C PRO A 51 9.61 1.90 -18.86
N ARG A 52 10.12 1.03 -19.72
CA ARG A 52 9.28 0.18 -20.56
C ARG A 52 8.70 -0.93 -19.70
N TRP A 53 7.61 -1.54 -20.16
CA TRP A 53 7.03 -2.71 -19.50
C TRP A 53 8.03 -3.86 -19.30
N GLU A 54 9.03 -3.97 -20.19
CA GLU A 54 10.12 -4.94 -20.11
C GLU A 54 11.17 -4.64 -19.02
N ASP A 55 11.28 -3.37 -18.59
CA ASP A 55 12.22 -2.93 -17.56
C ASP A 55 11.71 -3.23 -16.14
N PHE A 56 10.41 -3.53 -16.00
CA PHE A 56 9.85 -3.96 -14.73
C PHE A 56 10.32 -5.39 -14.40
N PRO A 57 10.66 -5.67 -13.14
CA PRO A 57 10.99 -7.03 -12.73
C PRO A 57 9.88 -7.99 -13.14
N LYS A 58 10.26 -9.08 -13.82
CA LYS A 58 9.34 -10.19 -14.05
C LYS A 58 8.86 -10.72 -12.71
N ALA A 59 7.64 -11.24 -12.68
CA ALA A 59 7.11 -11.91 -11.50
C ALA A 59 8.16 -12.88 -10.94
N ALA A 60 8.36 -12.84 -9.61
CA ALA A 60 9.30 -13.73 -8.95
C ALA A 60 8.98 -15.18 -9.33
N ALA A 61 10.01 -16.01 -9.56
CA ALA A 61 9.84 -17.42 -9.94
C ALA A 61 8.96 -18.19 -8.94
N ASP A 62 8.93 -17.75 -7.69
CA ASP A 62 8.17 -18.36 -6.59
C ASP A 62 6.75 -17.76 -6.43
N SER A 63 6.27 -17.01 -7.42
CA SER A 63 4.91 -16.46 -7.40
C SER A 63 3.89 -17.59 -7.54
N PRO A 64 2.81 -17.61 -6.71
CA PRO A 64 1.82 -18.66 -6.79
C PRO A 64 1.13 -18.65 -8.15
N THR A 65 0.90 -19.84 -8.69
CA THR A 65 0.12 -20.04 -9.90
C THR A 65 -1.33 -19.56 -9.71
N PRO A 66 -2.05 -19.21 -10.79
CA PRO A 66 -3.46 -18.82 -10.69
C PRO A 66 -4.34 -19.88 -10.00
N VAL A 67 -4.03 -21.16 -10.19
CA VAL A 67 -4.75 -22.27 -9.55
C VAL A 67 -4.51 -22.30 -8.04
N GLU A 68 -3.28 -22.06 -7.59
CA GLU A 68 -2.97 -21.97 -6.16
C GLU A 68 -3.64 -20.76 -5.50
N VAL A 69 -3.68 -19.62 -6.19
CA VAL A 69 -4.42 -18.44 -5.71
C VAL A 69 -5.91 -18.76 -5.59
N ALA A 70 -6.51 -19.39 -6.60
CA ALA A 70 -7.93 -19.77 -6.57
C ALA A 70 -8.24 -20.73 -5.42
N ALA A 71 -7.38 -21.74 -5.19
CA ALA A 71 -7.53 -22.67 -4.08
C ALA A 71 -7.45 -21.97 -2.71
N ARG A 72 -6.51 -21.02 -2.54
CA ARG A 72 -6.38 -20.22 -1.30
C ARG A 72 -7.62 -19.36 -1.07
N VAL A 73 -8.14 -18.70 -2.11
CA VAL A 73 -9.36 -17.89 -2.02
C VAL A 73 -10.55 -18.76 -1.64
N GLN A 74 -10.70 -19.94 -2.23
CA GLN A 74 -11.77 -20.87 -1.88
C GLN A 74 -11.69 -21.33 -0.42
N GLY A 75 -10.46 -21.60 0.07
CA GLY A 75 -10.21 -21.93 1.48
C GLY A 75 -10.59 -20.78 2.42
N LEU A 76 -10.20 -19.55 2.09
CA LEU A 76 -10.55 -18.35 2.87
C LEU A 76 -12.06 -18.13 2.93
N THR A 77 -12.76 -18.26 1.80
CA THR A 77 -14.22 -18.14 1.75
C THR A 77 -14.89 -19.19 2.64
N GLY A 78 -14.44 -20.45 2.58
CA GLY A 78 -14.96 -21.52 3.43
C GLY A 78 -14.73 -21.26 4.93
N ALA A 79 -13.52 -20.82 5.29
CA ALA A 79 -13.20 -20.45 6.68
C ALA A 79 -14.06 -19.28 7.17
N GLY A 80 -14.25 -18.26 6.32
CA GLY A 80 -15.14 -17.13 6.61
C GLY A 80 -16.58 -17.56 6.85
N SER A 81 -17.11 -18.50 6.04
CA SER A 81 -18.45 -19.06 6.26
C SER A 81 -18.54 -19.85 7.57
N SER A 82 -17.53 -20.66 7.92
CA SER A 82 -17.51 -21.37 9.21
C SER A 82 -17.52 -20.39 10.38
N LEU A 83 -16.65 -19.37 10.33
CA LEU A 83 -16.56 -18.34 11.36
C LEU A 83 -17.88 -17.58 11.51
N GLN A 84 -18.54 -17.24 10.40
CA GLN A 84 -19.85 -16.61 10.42
C GLN A 84 -20.89 -17.50 11.12
N SER A 85 -20.95 -18.79 10.78
CA SER A 85 -21.85 -19.74 11.45
C SER A 85 -21.51 -19.97 12.93
N GLU A 86 -20.25 -19.81 13.33
CA GLU A 86 -19.84 -19.78 14.73
C GLU A 86 -20.34 -18.53 15.44
N ALA A 87 -20.16 -17.35 14.83
CA ALA A 87 -20.59 -16.07 15.38
C ALA A 87 -22.12 -15.97 15.51
N GLU A 88 -22.87 -16.50 14.55
CA GLU A 88 -24.34 -16.56 14.60
C GLU A 88 -24.89 -17.43 15.74
N ARG A 89 -24.10 -18.41 16.22
CA ARG A 89 -24.46 -19.24 17.38
C ARG A 89 -24.12 -18.57 18.71
N ILE A 90 -23.40 -17.46 18.70
CA ILE A 90 -23.13 -16.71 19.92
C ILE A 90 -24.42 -16.01 20.33
N GLU A 91 -24.99 -16.45 21.44
CA GLU A 91 -26.07 -15.73 22.10
C GLU A 91 -25.47 -14.45 22.72
N TRP A 92 -25.68 -13.32 22.06
CA TRP A 92 -25.22 -12.02 22.54
C TRP A 92 -26.18 -11.53 23.61
N THR A 93 -25.81 -11.75 24.87
CA THR A 93 -26.49 -11.12 26.01
C THR A 93 -26.09 -9.65 26.08
N LEU A 94 -26.92 -8.78 25.50
CA LEU A 94 -26.88 -7.33 25.75
C LEU A 94 -27.42 -7.08 27.17
N GLY A 95 -26.61 -7.40 28.18
CA GLY A 95 -26.89 -7.06 29.57
C GLY A 95 -26.85 -5.56 29.81
N ASP A 96 -27.20 -5.14 31.03
CA ASP A 96 -27.03 -3.75 31.44
C ASP A 96 -25.53 -3.36 31.35
N PRO A 97 -25.17 -2.34 30.54
CA PRO A 97 -23.79 -1.93 30.37
C PRO A 97 -23.14 -1.45 31.67
N ALA A 98 -23.92 -0.89 32.61
CA ALA A 98 -23.39 -0.46 33.90
C ALA A 98 -22.99 -1.66 34.78
N THR A 99 -23.80 -2.72 34.77
CA THR A 99 -23.49 -3.99 35.44
C THR A 99 -22.24 -4.64 34.81
N LEU A 100 -22.14 -4.71 33.49
CA LEU A 100 -20.96 -5.26 32.81
C LEU A 100 -19.69 -4.46 33.14
N ALA A 101 -19.76 -3.13 33.15
CA ALA A 101 -18.62 -2.28 33.51
C ALA A 101 -18.18 -2.51 34.97
N SER A 102 -19.14 -2.64 35.89
CA SER A 102 -18.89 -2.96 37.30
C SER A 102 -18.23 -4.33 37.47
N GLU A 103 -18.71 -5.36 36.77
CA GLU A 103 -18.14 -6.71 36.80
C GLU A 103 -16.72 -6.75 36.23
N ILE A 104 -16.48 -6.06 35.11
CA ILE A 104 -15.14 -5.93 34.53
C ILE A 104 -14.21 -5.21 35.51
N GLY A 105 -14.66 -4.10 36.11
CA GLY A 105 -13.89 -3.37 37.12
C GLY A 105 -13.51 -4.25 38.31
N ALA A 106 -14.49 -4.96 38.89
CA ALA A 106 -14.25 -5.89 39.99
C ALA A 106 -13.28 -7.02 39.60
N ARG A 107 -13.33 -7.52 38.35
CA ARG A 107 -12.39 -8.53 37.88
C ARG A 107 -10.97 -7.99 37.71
N VAL A 108 -10.83 -6.76 37.22
CA VAL A 108 -9.53 -6.08 37.09
C VAL A 108 -8.94 -5.79 38.47
N ASP A 109 -9.75 -5.26 39.39
CA ASP A 109 -9.32 -4.92 40.76
C ASP A 109 -8.98 -6.16 41.60
N SER A 110 -9.66 -7.29 41.35
CA SER A 110 -9.38 -8.56 42.02
C SER A 110 -8.15 -9.29 41.49
N GLN A 111 -7.70 -8.97 40.28
CA GLN A 111 -6.36 -9.35 39.87
C GLN A 111 -5.39 -8.45 40.63
N GLN A 112 -4.66 -9.04 41.59
CA GLN A 112 -3.49 -8.37 42.14
C GLN A 112 -2.53 -8.11 40.98
N ILE A 113 -2.59 -6.89 40.44
CA ILE A 113 -1.54 -6.35 39.61
C ILE A 113 -0.27 -6.54 40.43
N SER A 114 0.64 -7.36 39.93
CA SER A 114 1.92 -7.60 40.60
C SER A 114 2.52 -6.24 40.94
N PRO A 115 3.00 -6.00 42.17
CA PRO A 115 3.57 -4.70 42.56
C PRO A 115 4.75 -4.28 41.65
N VAL A 116 5.30 -5.22 40.87
CA VAL A 116 6.32 -4.96 39.84
C VAL A 116 5.81 -4.11 38.67
N THR A 117 4.49 -4.05 38.42
CA THR A 117 3.88 -3.19 37.39
C THR A 117 3.12 -2.00 37.97
N ALA A 118 3.09 -1.85 39.29
CA ALA A 118 2.58 -0.66 39.94
C ALA A 118 3.68 0.41 39.95
N GLU A 119 3.98 0.98 38.78
CA GLU A 119 4.83 2.17 38.73
C GLU A 119 4.18 3.26 39.58
N THR A 120 4.96 3.85 40.49
CA THR A 120 4.48 4.95 41.31
C THR A 120 4.22 6.17 40.42
N GLN A 121 3.31 7.06 40.84
CA GLN A 121 3.04 8.30 40.09
C GLN A 121 4.32 9.11 39.80
N ALA A 122 5.30 9.06 40.69
CA ALA A 122 6.59 9.71 40.52
C ALA A 122 7.44 9.06 39.41
N GLU A 123 7.39 7.74 39.26
CA GLU A 123 8.11 7.01 38.20
C GLU A 123 7.48 7.28 36.82
N VAL A 124 6.16 7.38 36.75
CA VAL A 124 5.45 7.74 35.51
C VAL A 124 5.81 9.17 35.07
N GLU A 125 5.87 10.12 36.00
CA GLU A 125 6.27 11.50 35.68
C GLU A 125 7.75 11.57 35.24
N ALA A 126 8.64 10.84 35.91
CA ALA A 126 10.05 10.75 35.53
C ALA A 126 10.23 10.14 34.12
N PHE A 127 9.47 9.10 33.79
CA PHE A 127 9.45 8.53 32.45
C PHE A 127 8.91 9.52 31.40
N ALA A 128 7.86 10.27 31.73
CA ALA A 128 7.31 11.29 30.84
C ALA A 128 8.30 12.44 30.60
N GLU A 129 9.08 12.85 31.61
CA GLU A 129 10.18 13.82 31.47
C GLU A 129 11.31 13.29 30.57
N GLU A 130 11.73 12.04 30.76
CA GLU A 130 12.74 11.36 29.94
C GLU A 130 12.31 11.31 28.45
N VAL A 131 11.05 11.02 28.18
CA VAL A 131 10.48 11.02 26.82
C VAL A 131 10.48 12.43 26.22
N ARG A 132 10.06 13.46 26.98
CA ARG A 132 10.07 14.86 26.53
C ARG A 132 11.48 15.32 26.16
N ARG A 133 12.49 14.98 26.98
CA ARG A 133 13.89 15.31 26.71
C ARG A 133 14.40 14.69 25.41
N ARG A 134 14.07 13.43 25.14
CA ARG A 134 14.46 12.74 23.89
C ARG A 134 13.74 13.27 22.66
N ALA A 135 12.55 13.84 22.84
CA ALA A 135 11.78 14.45 21.76
C ALA A 135 12.32 15.84 21.34
N GLU A 136 13.28 16.40 22.08
CA GLU A 136 13.94 17.65 21.69
C GLU A 136 14.76 17.44 20.41
N ALA A 137 14.49 18.28 19.40
CA ALA A 137 15.15 18.14 18.11
C ALA A 137 16.67 18.36 18.24
N PRO A 138 17.50 17.54 17.57
CA PRO A 138 18.94 17.74 17.59
C PRO A 138 19.31 19.11 17.01
N PRO A 139 20.41 19.73 17.47
CA PRO A 139 20.84 21.02 16.97
C PRO A 139 21.09 20.95 15.45
N PRO A 140 20.82 22.05 14.71
CA PRO A 140 21.05 22.08 13.26
C PRO A 140 22.51 21.77 12.93
N ILE A 141 22.73 20.84 11.99
CA ILE A 141 24.04 20.58 11.42
C ILE A 141 24.41 21.78 10.53
N ASP A 142 25.58 22.39 10.78
CA ASP A 142 26.13 23.40 9.89
C ASP A 142 26.45 22.76 8.53
N ARG A 143 25.79 23.25 7.47
CA ARG A 143 25.93 22.76 6.10
C ARG A 143 26.91 23.59 5.27
N THR A 144 27.66 24.49 5.90
CA THR A 144 28.62 25.31 5.17
C THR A 144 29.73 24.41 4.61
N PRO A 145 29.86 24.26 3.28
CA PRO A 145 30.90 23.42 2.70
C PRO A 145 32.27 23.98 3.04
N ALA A 146 33.19 23.12 3.52
CA ALA A 146 34.57 23.50 3.78
C ALA A 146 35.21 24.07 2.50
N PRO A 147 36.04 25.13 2.59
CA PRO A 147 36.68 25.73 1.42
C PRO A 147 37.52 24.68 0.70
N SER A 148 37.31 24.53 -0.61
CA SER A 148 38.05 23.61 -1.45
C SER A 148 39.53 23.99 -1.46
N SER A 149 40.38 23.16 -0.86
CA SER A 149 41.84 23.31 -0.98
C SER A 149 42.25 22.97 -2.42
N ASN A 150 42.35 23.98 -3.27
CA ASN A 150 42.89 23.86 -4.60
C ASN A 150 44.38 23.46 -4.50
N ARG A 151 44.73 22.22 -4.81
CA ARG A 151 46.12 21.75 -4.84
C ARG A 151 46.54 21.56 -6.30
N PRO A 152 47.45 22.40 -6.84
CA PRO A 152 47.96 22.22 -8.19
C PRO A 152 49.03 21.13 -8.22
N ARG A 153 48.96 20.24 -9.21
CA ARG A 153 50.11 19.65 -9.89
C ARG A 153 49.79 19.47 -11.36
#